data_AF-A0A534U1P1-F1
#
_entry.id   AF-A0A534U1P1-F1
#
_cell.length_a   1.000
_cell.length_b   1.000
_cell.length_c   1.000
_cell.angle_alpha   90.00
_cell.angle_beta   90.00
_cell.angle_gamma   90.00
#
_symmetry.space_group_name_H-M   'P 1'
#
loop_
_entity.id
_entity.type
_entity.pdbx_description
1 polymer ?
#
loop_
_entity_poly.entity_id
_entity_poly.type
_entity_poly.pdbx_seq_one_letter_code
_entity_poly.pdbx_strand_id
1 'polypeptide(L)' 'MRRLIVLAWLLVASAGGCGAEPPPPPHLLAPERWGNDVLAIGWVGHATVLVKLAGTTILTDDPILESHGRAS' A
#
# COMPACT_ATOMS: atom_id res chain seq x y z
N MET A 1 -21.49 22.13 30.41
CA MET A 1 -21.84 21.43 29.16
C MET A 1 -20.69 21.42 28.14
N ARG A 2 -20.07 22.56 27.77
CA ARG A 2 -18.96 22.61 26.79
C ARG A 2 -17.71 21.78 27.16
N ARG A 3 -17.36 21.71 28.46
CA ARG A 3 -16.21 20.92 28.95
C ARG A 3 -16.41 19.40 28.83
N LEU A 4 -17.65 18.92 28.93
CA LEU A 4 -17.97 17.49 28.81
C LEU A 4 -17.87 17.02 27.35
N ILE A 5 -18.26 17.87 26.41
CA ILE A 5 -18.14 17.59 24.97
C ILE A 5 -16.67 17.49 24.57
N VAL A 6 -15.82 18.41 25.04
CA VAL A 6 -14.37 18.36 24.77
C VAL A 6 -13.74 17.08 25.36
N LEU A 7 -14.14 16.68 26.56
CA LEU A 7 -13.65 15.43 27.17
C LEU A 7 -14.08 14.19 26.38
N ALA A 8 -15.31 14.18 25.87
CA ALA A 8 -15.83 13.08 25.04
C ALA A 8 -15.05 12.96 23.72
N TRP A 9 -14.72 14.08 23.07
CA TRP A 9 -13.88 14.08 21.87
C TRP A 9 -12.44 13.62 22.13
N LEU A 10 -11.86 13.99 23.27
CA LEU A 10 -10.53 13.50 23.68
C LEU A 10 -10.52 11.99 23.93
N LEU A 11 -11.56 11.43 24.54
CA LEU A 11 -11.68 10.00 24.80
C LEU A 11 -11.84 9.17 23.52
N VAL A 12 -12.63 9.65 22.55
CA VAL A 12 -12.79 9.00 21.24
C VAL A 12 -11.47 8.99 20.46
N ALA A 13 -10.69 10.07 20.52
CA ALA A 13 -9.37 10.12 19.87
C ALA A 13 -8.36 9.13 20.47
N SER A 14 -8.44 8.84 21.77
CA SER A 14 -7.56 7.87 22.45
C SER A 14 -7.95 6.39 22.26
N ALA A 15 -9.15 6.10 21.75
CA ALA A 15 -9.64 4.72 21.58
C ALA A 15 -9.21 4.08 20.23
N GLY A 16 -8.54 4.82 19.35
CA GLY A 16 -8.14 4.35 18.01
C GLY A 16 -6.91 3.44 17.97
N GLY A 17 -6.51 2.82 19.07
CA GLY A 17 -5.21 2.16 19.18
C GLY A 17 -5.29 0.74 19.73
N CYS A 18 -5.86 -0.19 18.96
CA CYS A 18 -5.63 -1.64 19.08
C CYS A 18 -6.03 -2.31 17.76
N GLY A 19 -5.46 -1.86 16.64
CA GLY A 19 -5.46 -2.67 15.43
C GLY A 19 -4.47 -3.80 15.65
N ALA A 20 -4.93 -5.04 15.78
CA ALA A 20 -4.03 -6.18 15.66
C ALA A 20 -3.31 -6.09 14.31
N GLU A 21 -2.01 -6.40 14.27
CA GLU A 21 -1.27 -6.51 13.01
C GLU A 21 -2.10 -7.38 12.06
N PRO A 22 -2.47 -6.89 10.87
CA PRO A 22 -3.20 -7.71 9.92
C PRO A 22 -2.37 -8.97 9.63
N PRO A 23 -3.01 -10.14 9.52
CA PRO A 23 -2.27 -11.35 9.19
C PRO A 23 -1.50 -11.13 7.88
N PRO A 24 -0.28 -11.70 7.76
CA PRO A 24 0.50 -11.54 6.55
C PRO A 24 -0.32 -12.00 5.34
N PRO A 25 -0.18 -11.34 4.18
CA PRO A 25 -0.89 -11.74 2.98
C PRO A 25 -0.63 -13.22 2.68
N PRO A 26 -1.65 -14.00 2.29
CA PRO A 26 -1.49 -15.44 2.01
C PRO A 26 -0.53 -15.71 0.85
N HIS A 27 -0.31 -14.73 -0.02
CA HIS A 27 0.61 -14.81 -1.15
C HIS A 27 1.51 -13.58 -1.16
N LEU A 28 2.80 -13.80 -0.93
CA LEU A 28 3.84 -12.81 -1.15
C LEU A 28 4.44 -13.03 -2.54
N LEU A 29 4.45 -11.97 -3.34
CA LEU A 29 5.19 -11.97 -4.60
C LEU A 29 6.69 -11.94 -4.29
N ALA A 30 7.49 -12.59 -5.14
CA ALA A 30 8.96 -12.61 -5.07
C ALA A 30 9.56 -12.15 -6.41
N PRO A 31 9.40 -10.87 -6.80
CA PRO A 31 9.77 -10.36 -8.13
C PRO A 31 11.27 -10.47 -8.44
N GLU A 32 12.10 -10.53 -7.40
CA GLU A 32 13.54 -10.78 -7.49
C GLU A 32 13.88 -12.17 -8.04
N ARG A 33 12.96 -13.13 -7.92
CA ARG A 33 13.13 -14.50 -8.44
C ARG A 33 12.59 -14.68 -9.86
N TRP A 34 11.90 -13.67 -10.40
CA TRP A 34 11.34 -13.73 -11.75
C TRP A 34 12.45 -13.53 -12.78
N GLY A 35 12.50 -14.38 -13.80
CA GLY A 35 13.42 -14.22 -14.92
C GLY A 35 13.17 -12.93 -15.70
N ASN A 36 14.20 -12.37 -16.31
CA ASN A 36 14.09 -11.11 -17.06
C ASN A 36 13.54 -11.31 -18.49
N ASP A 37 13.69 -12.51 -19.05
CA ASP A 37 13.30 -12.84 -20.44
C ASP A 37 11.87 -13.39 -20.56
N VAL A 38 11.16 -13.51 -19.44
CA VAL A 38 9.81 -14.08 -19.36
C VAL A 38 8.87 -13.01 -18.82
N LEU A 39 7.70 -12.86 -19.46
CA LEU A 39 6.62 -12.04 -18.91
C LEU A 39 6.16 -12.65 -17.59
N ALA A 40 6.30 -11.90 -16.50
CA ALA A 40 5.79 -12.26 -15.18
C ALA A 40 4.79 -11.22 -14.70
N ILE A 41 3.68 -11.68 -14.13
CA ILE A 41 2.57 -10.84 -13.68
C ILE A 41 2.16 -11.31 -12.29
N GLY A 42 2.05 -10.38 -11.34
CA GLY A 42 1.62 -10.64 -9.97
C GLY A 42 0.60 -9.61 -9.49
N TRP A 43 -0.47 -10.07 -8.84
CA TRP A 43 -1.52 -9.20 -8.32
C TRP A 43 -1.10 -8.65 -6.95
N VAL A 44 -1.05 -7.32 -6.79
CA VAL A 44 -0.61 -6.65 -5.55
C VAL A 44 -1.82 -6.19 -4.71
N GLY A 45 -2.85 -5.69 -5.38
CA GLY A 45 -4.08 -5.18 -4.75
C GLY A 45 -5.25 -5.25 -5.71
N HIS A 46 -6.46 -4.88 -5.30
CA HIS A 46 -7.70 -5.14 -6.08
C HIS A 46 -7.65 -4.73 -7.56
N ALA A 47 -6.99 -3.62 -7.91
CA ALA A 47 -6.75 -3.22 -9.30
C ALA A 47 -5.25 -3.19 -9.67
N THR A 48 -4.36 -3.22 -8.67
CA THR A 48 -2.91 -3.02 -8.83
C THR A 48 -2.21 -4.33 -9.18
N VAL A 49 -1.48 -4.32 -10.28
CA VAL A 49 -0.69 -5.46 -10.78
C VAL A 49 0.78 -5.05 -10.95
N LEU A 50 1.68 -5.95 -10.58
CA LEU A 50 3.11 -5.83 -10.85
C LEU A 50 3.46 -6.67 -12.08
N VAL A 51 4.10 -6.05 -13.07
CA VAL A 51 4.51 -6.68 -14.32
C VAL A 51 6.03 -6.61 -14.46
N LYS A 52 6.67 -7.71 -14.82
CA LYS A 52 8.08 -7.77 -15.22
C LYS A 52 8.18 -8.28 -16.65
N LEU A 53 8.78 -7.49 -17.52
CA LEU A 53 8.93 -7.80 -18.94
C LEU A 53 10.24 -7.22 -19.47
N ALA A 54 11.07 -8.06 -20.09
CA ALA A 54 12.33 -7.66 -20.72
C ALA A 54 13.23 -6.82 -19.78
N GLY A 55 13.35 -7.26 -18.52
CA GLY A 55 14.11 -6.57 -17.47
C GLY A 55 13.48 -5.27 -16.92
N THR A 56 12.32 -4.85 -17.43
CA THR A 56 11.56 -3.69 -16.93
C THR A 56 10.51 -4.14 -15.92
N THR A 57 10.38 -3.40 -14.82
CA THR A 57 9.34 -3.61 -13.80
C THR A 57 8.36 -2.46 -13.84
N ILE A 58 7.06 -2.77 -13.92
CA ILE A 58 5.96 -1.81 -14.02
C ILE A 58 4.95 -2.12 -12.92
N LEU A 59 4.55 -1.11 -12.14
CA LEU A 59 3.44 -1.20 -11.18
C LEU A 59 2.24 -0.44 -11.77
N THR A 60 1.10 -1.12 -11.95
CA THR A 60 -0.12 -0.50 -12.47
C THR A 60 -0.93 0.12 -11.35
N ASP A 61 -1.77 1.11 -11.70
CA ASP A 61 -2.75 1.71 -10.77
C ASP A 61 -2.12 2.19 -9.47
N ASP A 62 -0.89 2.70 -9.55
CA ASP A 62 -0.18 3.26 -8.41
C ASP A 62 -0.72 4.67 -8.11
N PRO A 63 -1.44 4.87 -6.99
CA PRO A 63 -1.95 6.19 -6.62
C PRO A 63 -0.83 7.17 -6.21
N ILE A 64 0.43 6.72 -6.09
CA ILE A 64 1.56 7.50 -5.56
C ILE A 64 2.40 8.21 -6.65
N LEU A 65 2.13 8.00 -7.95
CA LEU A 65 2.92 8.63 -9.02
C LEU A 65 2.73 10.16 -9.20
N GLU A 66 1.96 10.84 -8.34
CA GLU A 66 1.71 12.29 -8.48
C GLU A 66 2.75 13.24 -7.85
N SER A 67 3.87 12.80 -7.24
CA SER A 67 4.76 13.74 -6.52
C SER A 67 6.28 13.62 -6.69
N HIS A 68 6.81 12.90 -7.69
CA HIS A 68 8.26 12.89 -7.94
C HIS A 68 8.59 13.25 -9.39
N GLY A 69 8.39 14.53 -9.74
CA GLY A 69 8.67 15.03 -11.08
C GLY A 69 8.59 16.55 -11.26
N ARG A 70 9.08 17.36 -10.32
CA ARG A 70 9.55 18.73 -10.60
C ARG A 70 10.41 19.28 -9.44
N ALA A 71 11.71 19.03 -9.47
CA ALA A 71 12.68 19.97 -8.93
C ALA A 71 13.39 20.56 -10.14
N SER A 72 13.14 21.86 -10.35
CA SER A 72 13.69 22.74 -11.36
C SER A 72 15.22 22.82 -11.32
#